data_AF-A0A3M9MA01-F1
#
_entry.id   AF-A0A3M9MA01-F1
#
_cell.length_a   1.000
_cell.length_b   1.000
_cell.length_c   1.000
_cell.angle_alpha   90.00
_cell.angle_beta   90.00
_cell.angle_gamma   90.00
#
_symmetry.space_group_name_H-M   'P 1'
#
loop_
_entity.id
_entity.type
_entity.pdbx_description
1 polymer ?
#
loop_
_entity_poly.entity_id
_entity_poly.type
_entity_poly.pdbx_seq_one_letter_code
_entity_poly.pdbx_strand_id
1 'polypeptide(L)' 'MKKKIPLESVLHIITQADLVACSDAVEFINSLDFYQYSQDELKLISDTLSERITLLIRLELRSVSHV' A
#
# COMPACT_ATOMS: atom_id res chain seq x y z
N MET A 1 15.78 6.25 -17.58
CA MET A 1 14.35 6.20 -17.18
C MET A 1 14.18 5.01 -16.25
N LYS A 2 13.65 5.20 -15.04
CA LYS A 2 13.27 4.06 -14.18
C LYS A 2 12.12 3.33 -14.87
N LYS A 3 12.21 2.00 -14.97
CA LYS A 3 11.17 1.17 -15.60
C LYS A 3 9.90 1.23 -14.77
N LYS A 4 8.74 1.30 -15.42
CA LYS A 4 7.43 1.14 -14.79
C LYS A 4 7.39 -0.18 -14.03
N ILE A 5 7.04 -0.10 -12.76
CA ILE A 5 6.76 -1.29 -11.97
C ILE A 5 5.35 -1.76 -12.35
N PRO A 6 5.13 -3.05 -12.63
CA PRO A 6 3.81 -3.57 -12.96
C PRO A 6 2.80 -3.24 -11.85
N LEU A 7 1.58 -2.86 -12.26
CA LEU A 7 0.50 -2.53 -11.32
C LEU A 7 0.25 -3.67 -10.34
N GLU A 8 0.25 -4.91 -10.84
CA GLU A 8 0.03 -6.12 -10.05
C GLU A 8 1.06 -6.26 -8.93
N SER A 9 2.33 -5.92 -9.21
CA SER A 9 3.39 -5.93 -8.20
C SER A 9 3.17 -4.87 -7.13
N VAL A 10 2.72 -3.67 -7.53
CA VAL A 10 2.38 -2.59 -6.58
C VAL A 10 1.25 -3.03 -5.66
N LEU A 11 0.17 -3.57 -6.23
CA LEU A 11 -0.99 -4.06 -5.48
C LEU A 11 -0.62 -5.23 -4.56
N HIS A 12 0.25 -6.14 -5.04
CA HIS A 12 0.74 -7.24 -4.22
C HIS A 12 1.51 -6.72 -2.99
N ILE A 13 2.41 -5.75 -3.16
CA ILE A 13 3.16 -5.18 -2.04
C ILE A 13 2.21 -4.50 -1.04
N ILE A 14 1.24 -3.72 -1.51
CA ILE A 14 0.24 -3.08 -0.65
C ILE A 14 -0.54 -4.14 0.15
N THR A 15 -1.01 -5.20 -0.51
CA THR A 15 -1.84 -6.23 0.15
C THR A 15 -1.06 -7.10 1.13
N GLN A 16 0.26 -7.24 0.96
CA GLN A 16 1.12 -7.99 1.88
C GLN A 16 1.61 -7.16 3.07
N ALA A 17 1.57 -5.82 3.00
CA ALA A 17 2.07 -4.95 4.07
C ALA A 17 1.37 -5.23 5.41
N ASP A 18 2.09 -5.60 6.46
CA ASP A 18 1.55 -5.81 7.81
C ASP A 18 1.97 -4.68 8.77
N LEU A 19 1.65 -4.81 10.06
CA LEU A 19 2.00 -3.79 11.06
C LEU A 19 3.51 -3.61 11.24
N VAL A 20 4.31 -4.63 10.93
CA VAL A 20 5.78 -4.59 11.07
C VAL A 20 6.42 -4.03 9.80
N ALA A 21 5.93 -4.41 8.62
CA ALA A 21 6.47 -4.03 7.31
C ALA A 21 5.78 -2.80 6.69
N CYS A 22 4.94 -2.09 7.44
CA CYS A 22 4.18 -0.94 6.93
C CYS A 22 5.11 0.19 6.45
N SER A 23 6.22 0.42 7.16
CA SER A 23 7.25 1.41 6.76
C SER A 23 7.79 1.14 5.36
N ASP A 24 8.15 -0.11 5.09
CA ASP A 24 8.80 -0.53 3.86
C ASP A 24 7.84 -0.42 2.67
N ALA A 25 6.57 -0.76 2.89
CA ALA A 25 5.53 -0.57 1.89
C ALA A 25 5.29 0.91 1.56
N VAL A 26 5.33 1.80 2.56
CA VAL A 26 5.21 3.26 2.35
C VAL A 26 6.41 3.81 1.59
N GLU A 27 7.63 3.41 1.95
CA GLU A 27 8.84 3.81 1.23
C GLU A 27 8.81 3.35 -0.23
N PHE A 28 8.40 2.10 -0.46
CA PHE A 28 8.22 1.57 -1.81
C PHE A 28 7.23 2.43 -2.62
N ILE A 29 6.06 2.75 -2.07
CA ILE A 29 5.04 3.54 -2.77
C ILE A 29 5.54 4.96 -3.06
N ASN A 30 6.23 5.59 -2.12
CA ASN A 30 6.83 6.90 -2.31
C ASN A 30 7.94 6.90 -3.38
N SER A 31 8.53 5.73 -3.66
CA SER A 31 9.55 5.57 -4.70
C SER A 31 8.97 5.42 -6.11
N LEU A 32 7.64 5.22 -6.24
CA LEU A 32 6.97 5.04 -7.51
C LEU A 32 6.94 6.35 -8.30
N ASP A 33 7.18 6.23 -9.61
CA ASP A 33 6.94 7.32 -10.55
C ASP A 33 5.47 7.30 -10.99
N PHE A 34 4.62 8.05 -10.29
CA PHE A 34 3.16 8.07 -10.53
C PHE A 34 2.77 8.54 -11.93
N TYR A 35 3.62 9.27 -12.64
CA TYR A 35 3.36 9.71 -14.02
C TYR A 35 3.32 8.56 -15.04
N GLN A 36 3.79 7.37 -14.66
CA GLN A 36 3.80 6.18 -15.50
C GLN A 36 2.50 5.37 -15.42
N TYR A 37 1.56 5.79 -14.58
CA TYR A 37 0.29 5.12 -14.35
C TYR A 37 -0.87 5.96 -14.90
N SER A 38 -1.87 5.28 -15.45
CA SER A 38 -3.12 5.91 -15.85
C SER A 38 -3.91 6.36 -14.61
N GLN A 39 -4.90 7.22 -14.83
CA GLN A 39 -5.79 7.65 -13.75
C GLN A 39 -6.53 6.46 -13.08
N ASP A 40 -6.94 5.46 -13.86
CA ASP A 40 -7.60 4.26 -13.34
C ASP A 40 -6.64 3.40 -12.53
N GLU A 41 -5.37 3.27 -12.98
CA GLU A 41 -4.33 2.56 -12.24
C GLU A 41 -4.02 3.26 -10.91
N LEU A 42 -3.91 4.59 -10.91
CA LEU A 42 -3.69 5.40 -9.70
C LEU A 42 -4.86 5.29 -8.73
N LYS A 43 -6.09 5.29 -9.25
CA LYS A 43 -7.30 5.07 -8.45
C LYS A 43 -7.24 3.71 -7.76
N LEU A 44 -6.92 2.65 -8.50
CA LEU A 44 -6.82 1.30 -7.95
C LEU A 44 -5.74 1.18 -6.87
N ILE A 45 -4.58 1.81 -7.09
CA ILE A 45 -3.49 1.89 -6.10
C ILE A 45 -4.00 2.60 -4.82
N SER A 46 -4.66 3.75 -4.97
CA SER A 46 -5.21 4.54 -3.86
C SER A 46 -6.29 3.79 -3.08
N ASP A 47 -7.21 3.12 -3.77
CA ASP A 47 -8.31 2.37 -3.16
C ASP A 47 -7.73 1.19 -2.35
N THR A 48 -6.78 0.46 -2.91
CA THR A 48 -6.11 -0.69 -2.27
C THR A 48 -5.30 -0.25 -1.04
N LEU A 49 -4.59 0.88 -1.13
CA LEU A 49 -3.87 1.49 0.00
C LEU A 49 -4.81 1.82 1.15
N SER A 50 -5.92 2.49 0.83
CA SER A 50 -6.89 2.95 1.82
C SER A 50 -7.54 1.78 2.55
N GLU A 51 -7.90 0.72 1.81
CA GLU A 51 -8.43 -0.51 2.39
C GLU A 51 -7.41 -1.18 3.32
N ARG A 52 -6.14 -1.29 2.89
CA ARG A 52 -5.09 -1.92 3.70
C ARG A 52 -4.81 -1.13 4.98
N ILE A 53 -4.64 0.19 4.88
CA ILE A 53 -4.42 1.06 6.05
C ILE A 53 -5.58 0.92 7.04
N THR A 54 -6.82 0.93 6.54
CA THR A 54 -8.01 0.75 7.38
C THR A 54 -7.98 -0.59 8.12
N LEU A 55 -7.57 -1.67 7.44
CA LEU A 55 -7.42 -2.99 8.05
C LEU A 55 -6.33 -3.00 9.13
N LEU A 56 -5.17 -2.41 8.86
CA LEU A 56 -4.06 -2.36 9.83
C LEU A 56 -4.43 -1.54 11.07
N ILE A 57 -5.08 -0.38 10.91
CA ILE A 57 -5.58 0.43 12.03
C ILE A 57 -6.53 -0.40 12.91
N ARG A 58 -7.47 -1.15 12.29
CA ARG A 58 -8.41 -1.99 13.03
C ARG A 58 -7.71 -3.12 13.80
N LEU A 59 -6.65 -3.71 13.22
CA LEU A 59 -5.86 -4.74 13.89
C LEU A 59 -5.12 -4.17 15.10
N GLU A 60 -4.49 -3.00 14.94
CA GLU A 60 -3.79 -2.31 16.03
C GLU A 60 -4.74 -1.98 17.18
N LEU A 61 -5.90 -1.38 16.89
CA LEU A 61 -6.91 -1.04 17.90
C LEU A 61 -7.45 -2.27 18.64
N ARG A 62 -7.60 -3.43 17.96
CA ARG A 62 -7.98 -4.69 18.61
C ARG A 62 -6.89 -5.21 19.54
N SER A 63 -5.62 -5.07 19.16
CA SER A 63 -4.50 -5.50 20.01
C SER A 63 -4.43 -4.70 21.32
N VAL A 64 -4.71 -3.40 21.26
CA VAL A 64 -4.72 -2.49 22.43
C VAL A 64 -5.93 -2.74 23.34
N SER A 65 -7.04 -3.27 22.82
CA SER A 65 -8.26 -3.53 23.59
C SER A 65 -8.19 -4.80 24.47
N HIS A 66 -7.11 -5.59 24.37
CA HIS A 66 -6.90 -6.81 25.15
C HIS A 66 -5.80 -6.68 26.22
N VAL A 67 -5.44 -5.44 26.58
CA VAL A 67 -4.50 -5.11 27.66
C VAL A 67 -5.22 -4.45 28.83
#